data_AF-A0A1I1BZL0-F1
#
_entry.id   AF-A0A1I1BZL0-F1
#
_cell.length_a   1.000
_cell.length_b   1.000
_cell.length_c   1.000
_cell.angle_alpha   90.00
_cell.angle_beta   90.00
_cell.angle_gamma   90.00
#
_symmetry.space_group_name_H-M   'P 1'
#
loop_
_entity.id
_entity.type
_entity.pdbx_description
1 polymer ?
#
loop_
_entity_poly.entity_id
_entity_poly.type
_entity_poly.pdbx_seq_one_letter_code
_entity_poly.pdbx_strand_id
1 'polypeptide(L)' 'MRPFQVSDQHAVYFLTLTIVDWIDVFTRKEYKLEVVDSLNFCVERKGLEIFAWCLMSNHLHLLCR' A
#
# COMPACT_ATOMS: atom_id res chain seq x y z
N MET A 1 -13.30 -2.27 -15.68
CA MET A 1 -11.83 -2.09 -15.85
C MET A 1 -11.14 -3.24 -15.14
N ARG A 2 -10.13 -3.89 -15.75
CA ARG A 2 -9.39 -4.98 -15.08
C ARG A 2 -8.33 -4.37 -14.16
N PRO A 3 -8.25 -4.80 -12.88
CA PRO A 3 -7.16 -4.38 -12.01
C PRO A 3 -5.80 -4.77 -12.59
N PHE A 4 -4.78 -3.95 -12.34
CA PHE A 4 -3.40 -4.30 -12.66
C PHE A 4 -2.99 -5.57 -11.90
N GLN A 5 -2.21 -6.43 -12.55
CA GLN A 5 -1.66 -7.65 -11.96
C GLN A 5 -0.14 -7.59 -12.03
N VAL A 6 0.53 -7.84 -10.91
CA VAL A 6 1.99 -7.97 -10.84
C VAL A 6 2.40 -9.24 -11.60
N SER A 7 3.19 -9.08 -12.66
CA SER A 7 3.61 -10.18 -13.55
C SER A 7 5.00 -10.74 -13.24
N ASP A 8 5.86 -9.93 -12.63
CA ASP A 8 7.22 -10.31 -12.22
C ASP A 8 7.44 -9.92 -10.76
N GLN A 9 7.72 -10.89 -9.88
CA GLN A 9 7.91 -10.68 -8.44
C GLN A 9 9.27 -10.07 -8.09
N HIS A 10 10.19 -9.93 -9.06
CA HIS A 10 11.52 -9.38 -8.84
C HIS A 10 11.67 -7.93 -9.35
N ALA A 11 10.69 -7.44 -10.11
CA ALA A 11 10.66 -6.06 -10.58
C ALA A 11 10.17 -5.09 -9.50
N VAL A 12 10.51 -3.81 -9.65
CA VAL A 12 10.02 -2.73 -8.78
C VAL A 12 8.77 -2.12 -9.41
N TYR A 13 7.73 -1.92 -8.60
CA TYR A 13 6.46 -1.35 -9.04
C TYR A 13 6.12 -0.09 -8.26
N PHE A 14 5.53 0.87 -8.98
CA PHE A 14 4.79 1.97 -8.37
C PHE A 14 3.30 1.59 -8.33
N LEU A 15 2.78 1.38 -7.12
CA LEU A 15 1.40 0.98 -6.87
C LEU A 15 0.62 2.14 -6.26
N THR A 16 -0.64 2.28 -6.69
CA THR A 16 -1.62 3.17 -6.06
C THR A 16 -2.81 2.34 -5.61
N LEU A 17 -3.00 2.22 -4.31
CA LEU A 17 -4.10 1.49 -3.68
C LEU A 17 -5.15 2.50 -3.20
N THR A 18 -6.35 2.45 -3.75
CA THR A 18 -7.43 3.40 -3.45
C THR A 18 -8.50 2.78 -2.59
N ILE A 19 -9.05 3.55 -1.65
CA ILE A 19 -10.27 3.17 -0.93
C ILE A 19 -11.47 3.16 -1.90
N VAL A 20 -12.41 2.24 -1.67
CA VAL A 20 -13.67 2.16 -2.43
C VAL A 20 -14.40 3.51 -2.35
N ASP A 21 -14.88 3.98 -3.49
CA ASP A 21 -15.56 5.27 -3.66
C ASP A 21 -14.74 6.49 -3.17
N TRP A 22 -13.42 6.35 -3.04
CA TRP A 22 -12.51 7.44 -2.62
C TRP A 22 -12.84 8.05 -1.25
N ILE A 23 -13.49 7.28 -0.37
CA ILE A 23 -13.85 7.74 0.96
C ILE A 23 -12.60 8.00 1.80
N ASP A 24 -12.59 9.11 2.53
CA ASP A 24 -11.49 9.57 3.38
C ASP A 24 -11.37 8.78 4.71
N VAL A 25 -11.15 7.47 4.61
CA VAL A 25 -11.03 6.56 5.76
C VAL A 25 -9.78 6.88 6.57
N PHE A 26 -8.65 7.17 5.91
CA PHE A 26 -7.38 7.45 6.59
C PHE A 26 -7.29 8.85 7.17
N THR A 27 -8.40 9.51 7.49
CA THR A 27 -8.41 10.72 8.32
C THR A 27 -8.24 10.37 9.80
N ARG A 28 -8.70 9.18 10.22
CA ARG A 28 -8.57 8.70 11.60
C ARG A 28 -7.23 8.03 11.83
N LYS A 29 -6.63 8.28 13.00
CA LYS A 29 -5.30 7.78 13.35
C LYS A 29 -5.28 6.26 13.44
N GLU A 30 -6.31 5.65 14.03
CA GLU A 30 -6.40 4.19 14.17
C GLU A 30 -6.23 3.48 12.82
N TYR A 31 -6.92 3.95 11.77
CA TYR A 31 -6.81 3.32 10.44
C TYR A 31 -5.46 3.54 9.77
N LYS A 32 -4.79 4.68 10.03
CA LYS A 32 -3.40 4.87 9.55
C LYS A 32 -2.44 3.87 10.21
N LEU A 33 -2.60 3.63 11.52
CA LEU A 33 -1.75 2.70 12.26
C LEU A 33 -1.93 1.26 11.75
N GLU A 34 -3.17 0.82 11.50
CA GLU A 34 -3.44 -0.51 10.93
C GLU A 34 -2.74 -0.72 9.58
N VAL A 35 -2.68 0.31 8.72
CA VAL A 35 -1.94 0.24 7.45
C VAL A 35 -0.45 0.09 7.71
N VAL A 36 0.12 0.89 8.62
CA VAL A 36 1.55 0.83 8.96
C VAL A 36 1.93 -0.53 9.54
N ASP A 37 1.14 -1.06 10.47
CA ASP A 37 1.38 -2.37 11.08
C ASP A 37 1.27 -3.49 10.04
N SER A 38 0.33 -3.39 9.10
CA SER A 38 0.21 -4.32 7.98
C SER A 38 1.41 -4.27 7.04
N LEU A 39 1.95 -3.08 6.73
CA LEU A 39 3.16 -2.93 5.92
C LEU A 39 4.37 -3.51 6.64
N ASN A 40 4.56 -3.21 7.93
CA ASN A 40 5.63 -3.77 8.75
C ASN A 40 5.58 -5.30 8.78
N PHE A 41 4.39 -5.87 8.99
CA PHE A 41 4.19 -7.31 8.94
C PHE A 41 4.59 -7.90 7.57
N CYS A 42 4.23 -7.25 6.46
CA CYS A 42 4.60 -7.70 5.12
C CYS A 42 6.12 -7.64 4.89
N VAL A 43 6.78 -6.58 5.37
CA VAL A 43 8.24 -6.47 5.31
C VAL A 43 8.90 -7.60 6.09
N GLU A 44 8.49 -7.81 7.35
CA GLU A 44 9.15 -8.77 8.24
C GLU A 44 8.85 -10.25 7.92
N ARG A 45 7.65 -10.56 7.41
CA ARG A 45 7.16 -11.94 7.29
C ARG A 45 6.91 -12.40 5.87
N LYS A 46 6.73 -11.47 4.92
CA LYS A 46 6.42 -11.80 3.51
C LYS A 46 7.51 -11.39 2.54
N GLY A 47 8.58 -10.74 3.01
CA GLY A 47 9.70 -10.31 2.18
C GLY A 47 9.37 -9.12 1.28
N LEU A 48 8.34 -8.33 1.63
CA LEU A 48 8.02 -7.10 0.90
C LEU A 48 9.16 -6.09 1.10
N GLU A 49 9.75 -5.60 0.02
CA GLU A 49 10.77 -4.55 0.05
C GLU A 49 10.13 -3.22 -0.31
N ILE A 50 10.08 -2.28 0.64
CA ILE A 50 9.49 -0.95 0.42
C ILE A 50 10.61 0.09 0.27
N PHE A 51 10.66 0.75 -0.89
CA PHE A 51 11.63 1.81 -1.18
C PHE A 51 11.10 3.20 -0.78
N ALA A 52 9.81 3.45 -1.00
CA ALA A 52 9.13 4.68 -0.62
C ALA A 52 7.62 4.44 -0.53
N TRP A 53 6.92 5.20 0.32
CA TRP A 53 5.46 5.19 0.37
C TRP A 53 4.91 6.50 0.93
N CYS A 54 3.64 6.78 0.62
CA CYS A 54 2.90 7.92 1.16
C CYS A 54 1.43 7.52 1.36
N LEU A 55 0.91 7.72 2.57
CA LEU A 55 -0.49 7.48 2.89
C LEU A 55 -1.26 8.80 2.94
N MET A 56 -2.18 8.95 1.99
CA MET A 56 -3.12 10.07 1.88
C MET A 56 -4.44 9.72 2.58
N SER A 57 -5.44 10.60 2.58
CA SER A 57 -6.71 10.38 3.28
C SER A 57 -7.54 9.21 2.73
N ASN A 58 -7.39 8.88 1.44
CA ASN A 58 -8.21 7.88 0.74
C ASN A 58 -7.41 6.94 -0.18
N HIS A 59 -6.08 7.04 -0.20
CA HIS A 59 -5.23 6.16 -0.99
C HIS A 59 -3.81 6.06 -0.42
N LEU A 60 -3.11 5.00 -0.84
CA LEU A 60 -1.72 4.71 -0.51
C LEU A 60 -0.91 4.59 -1.79
N HIS A 61 0.17 5.37 -1.89
CA HIS A 61 1.20 5.18 -2.91
C HIS A 61 2.35 4.35 -2.34
N LEU A 62 2.82 3.37 -3.09
CA LEU A 62 3.92 2.47 -2.73
C LEU A 62 4.88 2.34 -3.91
N LEU A 63 6.18 2.46 -3.64
CA LEU A 63 7.25 2.00 -4.51
C LEU A 63 7.88 0.78 -3.83
N CYS A 64 7.61 -0.41 -4.35
CA CYS A 64 7.99 -1.66 -3.68
C CYS A 64 8.34 -2.77 -4.67
N ARG A 65 8.95 -3.82 -4.12
CA ARG A 65 9.14 -5.13 -4.73
C ARG A 65 8.57 -6.18 -3.79
#